data_AF-A0A6V7KK41-F1
#
_entry.id   AF-A0A6V7KK41-F1
#
_cell.length_a   1.000
_cell.length_b   1.000
_cell.length_c   1.000
_cell.angle_alpha   90.00
_cell.angle_beta   90.00
_cell.angle_gamma   90.00
#
_symmetry.space_group_name_H-M   'P 1'
#
loop_
_entity.id
_entity.type
_entity.pdbx_description
1 polymer ?
#
loop_
_entity_poly.entity_id
_entity_poly.type
_entity_poly.pdbx_seq_one_letter_code
_entity_poly.pdbx_strand_id
1 'polypeptide(L)' 'NKMGDSALHVAANHGHLELVTMLLASGADTTLRNNENLLAEELTTDIAIKNAIQMSRRNCERNDGYSVEDYNDDSD' A
#
# COMPACT_ATOMS: atom_id res chain seq x y z
N ASN A 1 12.28 -20.54 -1.43
CA ASN A 1 11.02 -20.91 -0.75
C ASN A 1 10.35 -22.05 -1.46
N LYS A 2 9.89 -23.07 -0.73
CA LYS A 2 9.16 -24.22 -1.31
C LYS A 2 7.79 -23.85 -1.91
N MET A 3 7.24 -22.69 -1.55
CA MET A 3 5.89 -22.25 -1.94
C MET A 3 5.87 -21.07 -2.93
N GLY A 4 7.04 -20.59 -3.40
CA GLY A 4 7.08 -19.43 -4.29
C GLY A 4 6.70 -18.09 -3.63
N ASP A 5 6.64 -18.04 -2.30
CA ASP A 5 6.30 -16.83 -1.56
C ASP A 5 7.37 -15.74 -1.73
N SER A 6 6.93 -14.58 -2.20
CA SER A 6 7.68 -13.31 -2.16
C SER A 6 7.81 -12.78 -0.72
N ALA A 7 8.76 -11.89 -0.48
CA ALA A 7 8.94 -11.25 0.83
C ALA A 7 7.66 -10.54 1.32
N LEU A 8 6.85 -10.02 0.40
CA LEU A 8 5.55 -9.42 0.73
C LEU A 8 4.53 -10.45 1.25
N HIS A 9 4.54 -11.69 0.74
CA HIS A 9 3.66 -12.76 1.21
C HIS A 9 3.98 -13.14 2.66
N VAL A 10 5.26 -13.24 3.00
CA VAL A 10 5.71 -13.57 4.36
C VAL A 10 5.36 -12.45 5.34
N ALA A 11 5.59 -11.19 4.95
CA ALA A 11 5.25 -10.04 5.80
C ALA A 11 3.74 -9.93 6.05
N ALA A 12 2.92 -10.21 5.04
CA ALA A 12 1.46 -10.21 5.14
C ALA A 12 0.96 -11.36 6.02
N ASN A 13 1.48 -12.58 5.83
CA ASN A 13 1.12 -13.76 6.62
C ASN A 13 1.49 -13.60 8.11
N HIS A 14 2.60 -12.91 8.42
CA HIS A 14 2.98 -12.61 9.80
C HIS A 14 2.25 -11.42 10.45
N GLY A 15 1.43 -10.68 9.70
CA GLY A 15 0.76 -9.49 10.26
C GLY A 15 1.70 -8.29 10.47
N HIS A 16 2.85 -8.26 9.80
CA HIS A 16 3.86 -7.21 10.00
C HIS A 16 3.64 -6.03 9.06
N LEU A 17 2.76 -5.11 9.45
CA LEU A 17 2.46 -3.90 8.68
C LEU A 17 3.71 -3.08 8.36
N GLU A 18 4.60 -2.88 9.33
CA GLU A 18 5.85 -2.12 9.15
C GLU A 18 6.76 -2.73 8.08
N LEU A 19 6.83 -4.07 8.02
CA LEU A 19 7.59 -4.75 6.97
C LEU A 19 6.90 -4.56 5.62
N VAL A 20 5.57 -4.70 5.57
CA VAL A 20 4.80 -4.47 4.35
C VAL A 20 5.01 -3.06 3.82
N THR A 21 4.97 -2.03 4.67
CA THR A 21 5.22 -0.64 4.24
C THR A 21 6.65 -0.43 3.74
N MET A 22 7.67 -1.00 4.40
CA MET A 22 9.06 -0.94 3.92
C MET A 22 9.24 -1.66 2.57
N LEU A 23 8.62 -2.83 2.41
CA LEU A 23 8.64 -3.59 1.16
C LEU A 23 7.97 -2.81 0.03
N LEU A 24 6.79 -2.22 0.29
CA LEU A 24 6.08 -1.36 -0.66
C LEU A 24 6.92 -0.13 -1.02
N ALA A 25 7.57 0.51 -0.04
CA ALA A 25 8.49 1.63 -0.27
C ALA A 25 9.72 1.23 -1.11
N SER A 26 10.15 -0.02 -1.01
CA SER A 26 11.23 -0.58 -1.83
C SER A 26 10.79 -0.95 -3.25
N GLY A 27 9.54 -0.69 -3.63
CA GLY A 27 8.98 -1.03 -4.94
C GLY A 27 8.57 -2.50 -5.07
N ALA A 28 8.20 -3.16 -3.97
CA ALA A 28 7.75 -4.54 -4.02
C ALA A 28 6.46 -4.69 -4.85
N ASP A 29 6.48 -5.62 -5.81
CA ASP A 29 5.31 -5.97 -6.61
C ASP A 29 4.24 -6.67 -5.76
N THR A 30 3.12 -5.98 -5.59
CA THR A 30 1.95 -6.46 -4.83
C THR A 30 1.02 -7.36 -5.63
N THR A 31 1.18 -7.38 -6.95
CA THR A 31 0.39 -8.18 -7.90
C THR A 31 0.96 -9.59 -8.10
N LEU A 32 2.12 -9.87 -7.49
CA LEU A 32 2.84 -11.11 -7.65
C LEU A 32 2.11 -12.23 -6.89
N ARG A 33 1.85 -13.33 -7.59
CA ARG A 33 1.17 -14.51 -7.05
C ARG A 33 2.19 -15.58 -6.68
N ASN A 34 2.00 -16.23 -5.54
CA ASN A 34 2.79 -17.39 -5.15
C ASN A 34 2.38 -18.66 -5.93
N ASN A 35 2.97 -19.82 -5.62
CA ASN A 35 2.65 -21.09 -6.30
C ASN A 35 1.20 -21.55 -6.09
N GLU A 36 0.52 -21.04 -5.06
CA GLU A 36 -0.90 -21.30 -4.77
C GLU A 36 -1.83 -20.34 -5.53
N ASN A 37 -1.28 -19.50 -6.43
CA ASN A 37 -1.98 -18.42 -7.12
C ASN A 37 -2.61 -17.37 -6.19
N LEU A 38 -2.15 -17.28 -4.94
CA LEU A 38 -2.60 -16.30 -3.96
C LEU A 38 -1.75 -15.03 -4.03
N LEU A 39 -2.37 -13.88 -3.78
CA LEU A 39 -1.67 -12.61 -3.61
C LEU A 39 -1.29 -12.42 -2.13
N ALA A 40 -0.29 -11.57 -1.87
CA ALA A 40 0.08 -11.19 -0.50
C ALA A 40 -1.10 -10.59 0.30
N GLU A 41 -2.01 -9.87 -0.36
CA GLU A 41 -3.21 -9.29 0.28
C GLU A 41 -4.26 -10.33 0.70
N GLU A 42 -4.21 -11.54 0.13
CA GLU A 42 -5.13 -12.64 0.43
C GLU A 42 -4.59 -13.57 1.53
N LEU A 43 -3.27 -13.58 1.76
CA LEU A 43 -2.66 -14.32 2.88
C LEU A 43 -2.88 -13.66 4.24
N THR A 44 -3.10 -12.34 4.24
CA THR A 44 -3.38 -11.59 5.46
C THR A 44 -4.87 -11.38 5.63
N THR A 45 -5.36 -11.60 6.85
CA THR A 45 -6.72 -11.22 7.24
C THR A 45 -6.78 -9.78 7.77
N ASP A 46 -5.62 -9.15 8.00
CA ASP A 46 -5.56 -7.82 8.56
C ASP A 46 -5.97 -6.77 7.53
N ILE A 47 -7.05 -6.07 7.85
CA ILE A 47 -7.60 -4.99 7.04
C ILE A 47 -6.54 -3.89 6.83
N ALA A 48 -5.69 -3.61 7.83
CA ALA A 48 -4.65 -2.61 7.72
C ALA A 48 -3.60 -2.96 6.66
N ILE A 49 -3.16 -4.22 6.62
CA ILE A 49 -2.16 -4.70 5.67
C ILE A 49 -2.77 -4.79 4.27
N LYS A 50 -4.01 -5.30 4.19
CA LYS A 50 -4.79 -5.35 2.95
C LYS A 50 -4.96 -3.95 2.36
N ASN A 51 -5.33 -2.98 3.19
CA ASN A 51 -5.43 -1.58 2.81
C ASN A 51 -4.09 -0.98 2.43
N ALA A 52 -2.99 -1.28 3.13
CA ALA A 52 -1.66 -0.77 2.76
C ALA A 52 -1.27 -1.21 1.34
N ILE A 53 -1.46 -2.49 1.03
CA ILE A 53 -1.19 -3.07 -0.29
C ILE A 53 -2.11 -2.46 -1.36
N GLN A 54 -3.41 -2.37 -1.08
CA GLN A 54 -4.37 -1.75 -2.01
C GLN A 54 -4.13 -0.26 -2.20
N MET A 55 -3.74 0.45 -1.13
CA MET A 55 -3.39 1.86 -1.19
C MET A 55 -2.16 2.04 -2.09
N SER A 56 -1.10 1.23 -2.00
CA SER A 56 0.03 1.33 -2.93
C SER A 56 -0.36 1.16 -4.40
N ARG A 57 -1.38 0.35 -4.71
CA ARG A 57 -1.95 0.25 -6.07
C ARG A 57 -2.87 1.43 -6.44
N ARG A 58 -3.47 2.09 -5.45
CA ARG A 58 -4.44 3.18 -5.62
C ARG A 58 -3.89 4.58 -5.32
N ASN A 59 -2.63 4.74 -4.91
CA ASN A 59 -2.12 6.00 -4.36
C ASN A 59 -1.82 7.10 -5.40
N CYS A 60 -2.71 7.27 -6.37
CA CYS A 60 -2.75 8.47 -7.21
C CYS A 60 -3.86 9.46 -6.78
N GLU A 61 -4.53 9.26 -5.63
CA GLU A 61 -5.67 10.11 -5.23
C GLU A 61 -5.56 10.54 -3.76
N ARG A 62 -4.53 11.33 -3.43
CA ARG A 62 -4.60 12.36 -2.37
C ARG A 62 -3.87 13.60 -2.85
N ASN A 63 -4.39 14.17 -3.93
CA ASN A 63 -4.23 15.59 -4.18
C ASN A 63 -5.16 16.28 -3.18
N ASP A 64 -4.67 16.57 -1.97
CA ASP A 64 -5.29 17.59 -1.11
C ASP A 64 -5.13 18.92 -1.85
N GLY A 65 -6.06 19.14 -2.77
CA GLY A 65 -6.08 20.25 -3.69
C GLY A 65 -6.12 21.56 -2.94
N TYR A 66 -5.15 22.41 -3.27
CA TYR A 66 -5.22 23.85 -3.07
C TYR A 66 -6.58 24.37 -3.52
N SER A 67 -7.41 24.86 -2.60
CA SER A 67 -8.42 25.86 -2.93
C SER A 67 -7.80 27.21 -2.64
N VAL A 68 -7.39 27.85 -3.73
CA VAL A 68 -6.91 29.22 -3.82
C VAL A 68 -8.06 30.18 -3.46
N GLU A 69 -7.72 31.42 -3.10
CA GLU A 69 -8.58 32.61 -3.23
C GLU A 69 -9.55 32.86 -2.05
N ASP A 70 -9.04 33.51 -1.01
CA ASP A 70 -9.66 34.76 -0.56
C ASP A 70 -8.58 35.67 0.03
N TYR A 71 -7.63 36.05 -0.84
CA TYR A 71 -7.01 37.37 -0.74
C TYR A 71 -8.13 38.38 -0.98
N ASN A 72 -8.91 38.67 0.07
CA ASN A 72 -9.71 39.88 0.09
C ASN A 72 -8.73 41.03 0.26
N ASP A 73 -8.35 41.52 -0.91
CA ASP A 73 -7.85 42.82 -1.31
C ASP A 73 -7.51 43.80 -0.18
N ASP A 74 -6.27 44.27 -0.29
CA ASP A 74 -5.69 45.39 0.40
C ASP A 74 -6.54 46.67 0.25
N SER A 75 -6.44 47.51 1.28
CA SER A 75 -6.33 48.97 1.18
C SER A 75 -7.58 49.86 1.08
N ASP A 76 -7.71 50.66 2.16
CA ASP A 76 -8.26 52.03 2.36
C ASP A 76 -9.79 52.27 2.26
#